data_AF-A0A395NQ62-F1
#
_entry.id   AF-A0A395NQ62-F1
#
_cell.length_a   1.000
_cell.length_b   1.000
_cell.length_c   1.000
_cell.angle_alpha   90.00
_cell.angle_beta   90.00
_cell.angle_gamma   90.00
#
_symmetry.space_group_name_H-M   'P 1'
#
loop_
_entity.id
_entity.type
_entity.pdbx_description
1 polymer ?
#
loop_
_entity_poly.entity_id
_entity_poly.type
_entity_poly.pdbx_seq_one_letter_code
_entity_poly.pdbx_strand_id
1 'polypeptide(L)'
;MASYPDSPMTEPSVKEDEVFDRLFELKEEDISWIKKNIGEHVEACKRYIGGDAPRWKEALREAKEASFIAFAEGMVNIESKINFYMAHCHRGMGNWEEAHRLYMESTVDIQDIYWLQWLQTISRHKMERDKEMALRRARGTDNLQAADGGEVKPENGEAQ
;
A
#
# COMPACT_ATOMS: atom_id res chain seq x y z
N MET A 1 13.64 -11.50 -66.91
CA MET A 1 14.18 -10.98 -65.65
C MET A 1 13.48 -9.65 -65.39
N ALA A 2 12.65 -9.58 -64.35
CA ALA A 2 11.96 -8.34 -63.97
C ALA A 2 12.84 -7.60 -62.96
N SER A 3 13.26 -6.38 -63.29
CA SER A 3 13.91 -5.46 -62.35
C SER A 3 12.83 -4.83 -61.47
N TYR A 4 12.97 -5.00 -60.16
CA TYR A 4 12.24 -4.20 -59.18
C TYR A 4 12.90 -2.80 -59.09
N PRO A 5 12.11 -1.71 -58.96
CA PRO A 5 12.69 -0.41 -58.69
C PRO A 5 13.20 -0.37 -57.24
N ASP A 6 14.50 -0.10 -57.08
CA ASP A 6 15.09 0.38 -55.82
C ASP A 6 14.44 1.72 -55.49
N SER A 7 13.48 1.70 -54.58
CA SER A 7 12.96 2.92 -53.97
C SER A 7 13.76 3.13 -52.69
N PRO A 8 14.55 4.21 -52.56
CA PRO A 8 15.21 4.52 -51.30
C PRO A 8 14.10 4.84 -50.29
N MET A 9 13.91 3.96 -49.31
CA MET A 9 13.18 4.30 -48.09
C MET A 9 13.97 5.41 -47.42
N THR A 10 13.52 6.65 -47.61
CA THR A 10 14.05 7.82 -46.90
C THR A 10 13.90 7.54 -45.42
N GLU A 11 15.02 7.37 -44.70
CA GLU A 11 14.99 7.30 -43.24
C GLU A 11 14.26 8.54 -42.72
N PRO A 12 13.26 8.38 -41.85
CA PRO A 12 12.57 9.52 -41.28
C PRO A 12 13.60 10.38 -40.53
N SER A 13 13.81 11.61 -41.02
CA SER A 13 14.78 12.57 -40.48
C SER A 13 14.41 13.10 -39.09
N VAL A 14 13.37 12.57 -38.48
CA VAL A 14 12.84 12.96 -37.18
C VAL A 14 13.38 11.95 -36.19
N LYS A 15 14.13 12.42 -35.18
CA LYS A 15 14.64 11.54 -34.12
C LYS A 15 13.46 10.85 -33.45
N GLU A 16 13.56 9.54 -33.26
CA GLU A 16 12.51 8.72 -32.63
C GLU A 16 12.04 9.34 -31.31
N ASP A 17 12.97 9.90 -30.54
CA ASP A 17 12.74 10.67 -29.32
C ASP A 17 11.73 11.83 -29.50
N GLU A 18 11.83 12.61 -30.58
CA GLU A 18 10.91 13.73 -30.88
C GLU A 18 9.52 13.26 -31.37
N VAL A 19 9.41 12.00 -31.81
CA VAL A 19 8.14 11.36 -32.17
C VAL A 19 7.46 10.80 -30.93
N PHE A 20 8.23 10.17 -30.03
CA PHE A 20 7.76 9.75 -28.71
C PHE A 20 7.30 10.95 -27.88
N ASP A 21 8.12 11.99 -27.77
CA ASP A 21 7.76 13.19 -26.98
C ASP A 21 6.46 13.83 -27.46
N ARG A 22 6.16 13.83 -28.78
CA ARG A 22 4.88 14.32 -29.33
C ARG A 22 3.72 13.34 -29.19
N LEU A 23 3.96 12.03 -29.23
CA LEU A 23 2.92 11.01 -29.09
C LEU A 23 2.46 10.86 -27.63
N PHE A 24 3.35 11.13 -26.69
CA PHE A 24 3.13 11.03 -25.25
C PHE A 24 3.02 12.40 -24.57
N GLU A 25 2.92 13.48 -25.34
CA GLU A 25 2.61 14.81 -24.79
C GLU A 25 1.18 14.78 -24.22
N LEU A 26 1.08 14.74 -22.89
CA LEU A 26 -0.19 14.75 -22.18
C LEU A 26 -0.95 16.04 -22.50
N LYS A 27 -2.10 15.90 -23.17
CA LYS A 27 -2.97 17.03 -23.48
C LYS A 27 -3.75 17.44 -22.24
N GLU A 28 -4.35 18.62 -22.30
CA GLU A 28 -5.19 19.12 -21.20
C GLU A 28 -6.36 18.16 -20.90
N GLU A 29 -6.90 17.51 -21.93
CA GLU A 29 -7.92 16.48 -21.78
C GLU A 29 -7.42 15.24 -21.04
N ASP A 30 -6.18 14.80 -21.30
CA ASP A 30 -5.57 13.66 -20.62
C ASP A 30 -5.37 13.97 -19.13
N ILE A 31 -4.85 15.16 -18.81
CA ILE A 31 -4.70 15.65 -17.44
C ILE A 31 -6.06 15.75 -16.73
N SER A 32 -7.09 16.23 -17.43
CA SER A 32 -8.45 16.34 -16.90
C SER A 32 -9.04 14.96 -16.60
N TRP A 33 -8.84 14.00 -17.50
CA TRP A 33 -9.26 12.61 -17.31
C TRP A 33 -8.55 11.96 -16.11
N ILE A 34 -7.22 12.10 -16.00
CA ILE A 34 -6.42 11.57 -14.89
C ILE A 34 -6.94 12.11 -13.56
N LYS A 35 -7.08 13.44 -13.45
CA LYS A 35 -7.59 14.10 -12.23
C LYS A 35 -8.98 13.62 -11.87
N LYS A 36 -9.86 13.48 -12.87
CA LYS A 36 -11.21 12.97 -12.68
C LYS A 36 -11.18 11.54 -12.16
N ASN A 37 -10.39 10.66 -12.77
CA ASN A 37 -10.36 9.24 -12.41
C ASN A 37 -9.80 9.03 -10.99
N ILE A 38 -8.70 9.71 -10.65
CA ILE A 38 -8.18 9.72 -9.27
C ILE A 38 -9.25 10.25 -8.29
N GLY A 39 -9.93 11.34 -8.64
CA GLY A 39 -11.01 11.90 -7.85
C GLY A 39 -12.15 10.92 -7.61
N GLU A 40 -12.59 10.19 -8.64
CA GLU A 40 -13.64 9.18 -8.54
C GLU A 40 -13.27 8.04 -7.59
N HIS A 41 -12.02 7.56 -7.65
CA HIS A 41 -11.52 6.54 -6.72
C HIS A 41 -11.42 7.06 -5.28
N VAL A 42 -10.94 8.29 -5.08
CA VAL A 42 -10.89 8.92 -3.75
C VAL A 42 -12.30 9.09 -3.15
N GLU A 43 -13.27 9.54 -3.95
CA GLU A 43 -14.67 9.66 -3.51
C GLU A 43 -15.31 8.29 -3.22
N ALA A 44 -15.00 7.27 -4.02
CA ALA A 44 -15.42 5.90 -3.72
C ALA A 44 -14.84 5.41 -2.38
N CYS A 45 -13.55 5.68 -2.12
CA CYS A 45 -12.92 5.38 -0.83
C CYS A 45 -13.65 6.05 0.34
N LYS A 46 -13.91 7.37 0.26
CA LYS A 46 -14.68 8.10 1.28
C LYS A 46 -16.05 7.48 1.54
N ARG A 47 -16.80 7.15 0.48
CA ARG A 47 -18.12 6.51 0.58
C ARG A 47 -18.06 5.16 1.27
N TYR A 48 -17.03 4.35 0.98
CA TYR A 48 -16.86 3.05 1.63
C TYR A 48 -16.48 3.16 3.11
N ILE A 49 -15.69 4.17 3.48
CA ILE A 49 -15.29 4.43 4.88
C ILE A 49 -16.45 5.02 5.69
N GLY A 50 -17.22 5.95 5.10
CA GLY A 50 -18.25 6.73 5.81
C GLY A 50 -19.64 6.08 5.87
N GLY A 51 -19.83 4.88 5.31
CA GLY A 51 -21.11 4.17 5.38
C GLY A 51 -21.39 3.56 6.76
N ASP A 52 -22.66 3.19 7.00
CA ASP A 52 -23.13 2.58 8.27
C ASP A 52 -22.31 1.34 8.69
N ALA A 53 -21.90 0.55 7.69
CA ALA A 53 -20.93 -0.53 7.83
C ALA A 53 -19.73 -0.23 6.92
N PRO A 54 -18.57 0.18 7.48
CA PRO A 54 -17.41 0.52 6.68
C PRO A 54 -16.89 -0.68 5.86
N ARG A 55 -16.70 -0.44 4.57
CA ARG A 55 -16.21 -1.43 3.59
C ARG A 55 -14.72 -1.22 3.31
N TRP A 56 -13.90 -1.57 4.30
CA TRP A 56 -12.47 -1.24 4.30
C TRP A 56 -11.66 -1.86 3.17
N LYS A 57 -12.03 -3.06 2.71
CA LYS A 57 -11.31 -3.76 1.64
C LYS A 57 -11.55 -3.07 0.29
N GLU A 58 -12.79 -2.70 0.04
CA GLU A 58 -13.22 -1.96 -1.13
C GLU A 58 -12.60 -0.56 -1.12
N ALA A 59 -12.65 0.14 0.01
CA ALA A 59 -11.98 1.43 0.18
C ALA A 59 -10.49 1.36 -0.13
N LEU A 60 -9.79 0.35 0.40
CA LEU A 60 -8.37 0.14 0.14
C LEU A 60 -8.09 -0.16 -1.33
N ARG A 61 -8.95 -0.92 -2.00
CA ARG A 61 -8.82 -1.20 -3.44
C ARG A 61 -8.89 0.08 -4.26
N GLU A 62 -9.89 0.94 -3.99
CA GLU A 62 -10.01 2.23 -4.69
C GLU A 62 -8.80 3.13 -4.42
N ALA A 63 -8.33 3.20 -3.17
CA ALA A 63 -7.16 4.00 -2.83
C ALA A 63 -5.88 3.50 -3.54
N LYS A 64 -5.72 2.19 -3.68
CA LYS A 64 -4.61 1.60 -4.44
C LYS A 64 -4.69 1.89 -5.94
N GLU A 65 -5.89 1.87 -6.51
CA GLU A 65 -6.08 2.22 -7.92
C GLU A 65 -5.74 3.70 -8.17
N ALA A 66 -6.23 4.60 -7.30
CA ALA A 66 -5.85 6.00 -7.32
C ALA A 66 -4.33 6.19 -7.20
N SER A 67 -3.67 5.44 -6.31
CA SER A 67 -2.22 5.48 -6.13
C SER A 67 -1.48 5.02 -7.40
N PHE A 68 -1.95 3.94 -8.03
CA PHE A 68 -1.35 3.40 -9.25
C PHE A 68 -1.42 4.40 -10.40
N ILE A 69 -2.59 5.02 -10.62
CA ILE A 69 -2.76 6.07 -11.63
C ILE A 69 -1.87 7.27 -11.31
N ALA A 70 -1.90 7.76 -10.07
CA ALA A 70 -1.07 8.89 -9.67
C ALA A 70 0.43 8.62 -9.86
N PHE A 71 0.90 7.40 -9.56
CA PHE A 71 2.28 6.99 -9.75
C PHE A 71 2.66 6.92 -11.23
N ALA A 72 1.84 6.25 -12.05
CA ALA A 72 2.08 6.14 -13.49
C ALA A 72 2.20 7.51 -14.17
N GLU A 73 1.43 8.49 -13.68
CA GLU A 73 1.38 9.85 -14.20
C GLU A 73 2.32 10.83 -13.46
N GLY A 74 3.19 10.34 -12.56
CA GLY A 74 4.18 11.17 -11.87
C GLY A 74 3.60 12.22 -10.90
N MET A 75 2.38 12.02 -10.41
CA MET A 75 1.66 12.95 -9.54
C MET A 75 2.07 12.84 -8.07
N VAL A 76 3.29 13.28 -7.75
CA VAL A 76 3.87 13.19 -6.40
C VAL A 76 3.13 13.99 -5.32
N ASN A 77 2.36 15.01 -5.73
CA ASN A 77 1.65 15.89 -4.80
C ASN A 77 0.37 15.27 -4.20
N ILE A 78 -0.20 14.25 -4.82
CA ILE A 78 -1.42 13.58 -4.36
C ILE A 78 -1.15 12.29 -3.59
N GLU A 79 0.04 11.72 -3.76
CA GLU A 79 0.48 10.47 -3.13
C GLU A 79 0.28 10.48 -1.61
N SER A 80 0.71 11.56 -0.95
CA SER A 80 0.53 11.77 0.49
C SER A 80 -0.94 11.66 0.94
N LYS A 81 -1.87 12.25 0.17
CA LYS A 81 -3.31 12.18 0.49
C LYS A 81 -3.86 10.78 0.28
N ILE A 82 -3.39 10.08 -0.75
CA ILE A 82 -3.78 8.68 -1.02
C ILE A 82 -3.26 7.75 0.08
N ASN A 83 -2.01 7.96 0.52
CA ASN A 83 -1.42 7.24 1.66
C ASN A 83 -2.26 7.41 2.93
N PHE A 84 -2.79 8.60 3.18
CA PHE A 84 -3.68 8.83 4.33
C PHE A 84 -4.95 7.96 4.26
N TYR A 85 -5.59 7.86 3.09
CA TYR A 85 -6.75 6.99 2.91
C TYR A 85 -6.40 5.51 3.09
N MET A 86 -5.28 5.06 2.51
CA MET A 86 -4.80 3.69 2.68
C MET A 86 -4.51 3.39 4.16
N ALA A 87 -3.83 4.29 4.87
CA ALA A 87 -3.55 4.17 6.31
C ALA A 87 -4.85 4.00 7.11
N HIS A 88 -5.86 4.81 6.77
CA HIS A 88 -7.15 4.78 7.44
C HIS A 88 -7.91 3.47 7.20
N CYS A 89 -7.79 2.88 6.00
CA CYS A 89 -8.33 1.55 5.69
C CYS A 89 -7.61 0.45 6.45
N HIS A 90 -6.27 0.46 6.47
CA HIS A 90 -5.46 -0.50 7.24
C HIS A 90 -5.79 -0.45 8.74
N ARG A 91 -5.93 0.76 9.30
CA ARG A 91 -6.43 0.98 10.66
C ARG A 91 -7.79 0.33 10.87
N GLY A 92 -8.74 0.55 9.96
CA GLY A 92 -10.09 -0.02 10.05
C GLY A 92 -10.12 -1.55 10.07
N MET A 93 -9.13 -2.20 9.45
CA MET A 93 -8.94 -3.66 9.45
C MET A 93 -8.07 -4.18 10.60
N GLY A 94 -7.53 -3.30 11.45
CA GLY A 94 -6.61 -3.69 12.53
C GLY A 94 -5.18 -3.97 12.09
N ASN A 95 -4.80 -3.62 10.85
CA ASN A 95 -3.45 -3.77 10.33
C ASN A 95 -2.58 -2.58 10.76
N TRP A 96 -2.23 -2.52 12.05
CA TRP A 96 -1.64 -1.33 12.68
C TRP A 96 -0.23 -0.99 12.21
N GLU A 97 0.57 -2.00 11.83
CA GLU A 97 1.92 -1.79 11.31
C GLU A 97 1.89 -1.00 9.99
N GLU A 98 1.08 -1.47 9.04
CA GLU A 98 0.95 -0.82 7.73
C GLU A 98 0.24 0.54 7.86
N ALA A 99 -0.76 0.64 8.74
CA ALA A 99 -1.38 1.93 9.04
C ALA A 99 -0.37 2.94 9.58
N HIS A 100 0.51 2.53 10.49
CA HIS A 100 1.53 3.42 11.06
C HIS A 100 2.51 3.90 10.00
N ARG A 101 3.05 2.99 9.18
CA ARG A 101 3.96 3.31 8.08
C ARG A 101 3.36 4.37 7.16
N LEU A 102 2.13 4.14 6.69
CA LEU A 102 1.45 5.06 5.78
C LEU A 102 1.10 6.41 6.43
N TYR A 103 0.74 6.45 7.71
CA TYR A 103 0.52 7.72 8.42
C TYR A 103 1.81 8.54 8.56
N MET A 104 2.98 7.91 8.63
CA MET A 104 4.26 8.61 8.64
C MET A 104 4.63 9.19 7.26
N GLU A 105 4.15 8.56 6.19
CA GLU A 105 4.32 9.01 4.79
C GLU A 105 3.23 9.99 4.33
N SER A 106 2.22 10.23 5.18
CA SER A 106 1.12 11.13 4.90
C SER A 106 1.44 12.55 5.35
N THR A 107 0.88 13.53 4.65
CA THR A 107 0.84 14.94 5.01
C THR A 107 -0.59 15.43 4.92
N VAL A 108 -0.94 16.38 5.77
CA VAL A 108 -2.26 17.01 5.81
C VAL A 108 -2.09 18.52 5.86
N ASP A 109 -3.18 19.25 5.63
CA ASP A 109 -3.17 20.70 5.77
C ASP A 109 -2.86 21.10 7.22
N ILE A 110 -2.32 22.31 7.42
CA ILE A 110 -1.84 22.78 8.73
C ILE A 110 -2.92 22.68 9.81
N GLN A 111 -4.18 22.92 9.45
CA GLN A 111 -5.32 22.84 10.36
C GLN A 111 -5.55 21.43 10.93
N ASP A 112 -5.11 20.38 10.23
CA ASP A 112 -5.36 18.98 10.56
C ASP A 112 -4.10 18.29 11.13
N ILE A 113 -2.99 19.02 11.30
CA ILE A 113 -1.69 18.42 11.68
C ILE A 113 -1.75 17.68 13.02
N TYR A 114 -2.48 18.21 14.00
CA TYR A 114 -2.65 17.57 15.31
C TYR A 114 -3.42 16.26 15.21
N TRP A 115 -4.36 16.16 14.27
CA TRP A 115 -5.11 14.93 14.01
C TRP A 115 -4.20 13.85 13.45
N LEU A 116 -3.36 14.19 12.47
CA LEU A 116 -2.37 13.26 11.92
C LEU A 116 -1.36 12.79 12.98
N GLN A 117 -0.82 13.71 13.79
CA GLN A 117 0.11 13.38 14.88
C GLN A 117 -0.51 12.42 15.91
N TRP A 118 -1.79 12.62 16.23
CA TRP A 118 -2.53 11.72 17.10
C TRP A 118 -2.68 10.31 16.48
N LEU A 119 -3.01 10.23 15.18
CA LEU A 119 -3.10 8.95 14.46
C LEU A 119 -1.76 8.22 14.39
N GLN A 120 -0.66 8.94 14.13
CA GLN A 120 0.70 8.41 14.16
C GLN A 120 1.05 7.84 15.54
N THR A 121 0.67 8.55 16.60
CA THR A 121 0.91 8.12 17.98
C THR A 121 0.11 6.86 18.33
N ILE A 122 -1.19 6.83 18.04
CA ILE A 122 -2.04 5.67 18.35
C ILE A 122 -1.62 4.44 17.56
N SER A 123 -1.35 4.60 16.27
CA SER A 123 -0.93 3.48 15.41
C SER A 123 0.37 2.86 15.90
N ARG A 124 1.35 3.66 16.35
CA ARG A 124 2.57 3.16 16.99
C ARG A 124 2.28 2.31 18.23
N HIS A 125 1.51 2.84 19.18
CA HIS A 125 1.20 2.11 20.43
C HIS A 125 0.47 0.78 20.15
N LYS A 126 -0.44 0.76 19.19
CA LYS A 126 -1.16 -0.46 18.79
C LYS A 126 -0.22 -1.48 18.15
N MET A 127 0.62 -1.04 17.21
CA MET A 127 1.64 -1.87 16.58
C MET A 127 2.60 -2.49 17.63
N GLU A 128 3.11 -1.69 18.56
CA GLU A 128 4.01 -2.16 19.63
C GLU A 128 3.35 -3.20 20.53
N ARG A 129 2.09 -2.97 20.91
CA ARG A 129 1.31 -3.91 21.71
C ARG A 129 1.09 -5.23 20.97
N ASP A 130 0.79 -5.19 19.67
CA ASP A 130 0.59 -6.41 18.87
C ASP A 130 1.90 -7.21 18.75
N LYS A 131 3.04 -6.51 18.56
CA LYS A 131 4.38 -7.12 18.57
C LYS A 131 4.69 -7.78 19.92
N GLU A 132 4.40 -7.11 21.03
CA GLU A 132 4.59 -7.66 22.37
C GLU A 132 3.72 -8.90 22.60
N MET A 133 2.44 -8.85 22.22
CA MET A 133 1.54 -10.00 22.34
C MET A 133 2.01 -11.20 21.49
N ALA A 134 2.52 -10.95 20.29
CA ALA A 134 3.10 -11.99 19.43
C ALA A 134 4.34 -12.65 20.08
N LEU A 135 5.26 -11.84 20.64
CA LEU A 135 6.43 -12.35 21.34
C LEU A 135 6.07 -13.20 22.57
N ARG A 136 5.06 -12.78 23.33
CA ARG A 136 4.56 -13.57 24.48
C ARG A 136 3.98 -14.91 24.04
N ARG A 137 3.26 -14.97 22.92
CA ARG A 137 2.74 -16.22 22.36
C ARG A 137 3.87 -17.16 21.92
N ALA A 138 4.87 -16.64 21.21
CA ALA A 138 6.02 -17.42 20.75
C ALA A 138 6.81 -18.03 21.92
N ARG A 139 7.09 -17.25 22.97
CA ARG A 139 7.74 -17.78 24.19
C ARG A 139 6.90 -18.84 24.91
N GLY A 140 5.57 -18.70 24.88
CA GLY A 140 4.65 -19.69 25.43
C GLY A 140 4.67 -21.02 24.67
N THR A 141 4.87 -20.98 23.35
CA THR A 141 4.97 -22.20 22.52
C THR A 141 6.33 -22.89 22.65
N ASP A 142 7.43 -22.13 22.80
CA ASP A 142 8.77 -22.70 23.00
C ASP A 142 8.86 -23.49 24.32
N ASN A 143 8.18 -22.99 25.37
CA ASN A 143 8.11 -23.68 26.67
C ASN A 143 7.29 -24.99 26.64
N LEU A 144 6.36 -25.15 25.69
CA LEU A 144 5.60 -26.39 25.52
C LEU A 144 6.40 -27.46 24.74
N GLN A 145 7.21 -27.05 23.76
CA GLN A 145 8.13 -27.97 23.06
C GLN A 145 9.25 -28.49 23.97
N ALA A 146 9.71 -27.70 24.94
CA ALA A 146 10.70 -28.14 25.91
C ALA A 146 10.16 -29.11 26.98
N ALA A 147 8.83 -29.18 27.16
CA ALA A 147 8.20 -30.03 28.18
C ALA A 147 7.85 -31.45 27.70
N ASP A 148 7.92 -31.74 26.39
CA ASP A 148 7.64 -33.05 25.80
C ASP A 148 8.89 -33.97 25.69
N GLY A 149 10.06 -33.47 26.12
CA GLY A 149 11.32 -34.23 26.19
C GLY A 149 11.49 -35.00 27.51
N GLY A 150 10.42 -35.57 28.05
CA GLY A 150 10.45 -36.32 29.30
C GLY A 150 11.29 -37.59 29.21
N GLU A 151 12.38 -37.68 29.96
CA GLU A 151 12.98 -38.96 30.35
C GLU A 151 12.45 -39.33 31.74
N VAL A 152 11.36 -40.11 31.74
CA VAL A 152 10.84 -40.79 32.92
C VAL A 152 11.78 -41.95 33.22
N LYS A 153 12.62 -41.82 34.26
CA LYS A 153 13.31 -42.98 34.83
C LYS A 153 12.29 -43.80 35.64
N PRO A 154 12.05 -45.08 35.29
CA PRO A 154 11.28 -45.94 36.16
C PRO A 154 12.13 -46.31 37.38
N GLU A 155 11.60 -46.02 38.57
CA GLU A 155 11.92 -46.77 39.77
C GLU A 155 11.38 -48.19 39.60
N ASN A 156 12.21 -49.20 39.91
CA ASN A 156 11.89 -50.58 40.33
C ASN A 156 13.23 -51.37 40.29
N GLY A 157 13.66 -52.14 41.27
CA GLY A 157 13.09 -52.51 42.56
C GLY A 157 14.14 -53.30 43.36
N GLU A 158 13.80 -53.55 44.61
CA GLU A 158 14.55 -54.36 45.58
C GLU A 158 14.86 -55.77 45.04
N ALA A 159 16.01 -56.35 45.42
CA ALA A 159 16.08 -57.64 46.15
C ALA A 159 17.52 -58.12 46.42
N GLN A 160 17.70 -58.58 47.66
CA GLN A 160 18.74 -59.45 48.26
C GLN A 160 19.98 -58.80 48.89
#